data_AF-A0A8I5N969-F1
#
_entry.id   AF-A0A8I5N969-F1
#
_cell.length_a   1.000
_cell.length_b   1.000
_cell.length_c   1.000
_cell.angle_alpha   90.00
_cell.angle_beta   90.00
_cell.angle_gamma   90.00
#
_symmetry.space_group_name_H-M   'P 1'
#
loop_
_entity.id
_entity.type
_entity.pdbx_description
1 polymer ?
#
loop_
_entity_poly.entity_id
_entity_poly.type
_entity_poly.pdbx_seq_one_letter_code
_entity_poly.pdbx_strand_id
1 'polypeptide(L)'
;MLVGDDDSEGHCRVRVWGPRDQQQLGCVTLSAFPLQFSAFVCLWFQAHLPFAVIGSTEELKIGNKMMRARQYPWGTVQVENEAHCDFVKLREMLIRVNMEDLREQTHTRHYELYRRCKLEEMGFKDTDPDSKPFSLQETYEAKRNEFLGELQKKEEEMRQMFVQRVKEKEAELKEAEKELHEKFDRLKKLHQDEKKKLEDKKKSLDDEVNAFKQRKTAAELLQSQGSQAGGSQTLKRDKEKKNLGFL
;
A
#
# COMPACT_ATOMS: atom_id res chain seq x y z
N MET A 1 -33.59 6.74 -36.35
CA MET A 1 -34.64 6.17 -37.22
C MET A 1 -34.90 4.76 -36.74
N LEU A 2 -36.13 4.49 -36.28
CA LEU A 2 -36.86 3.20 -36.15
C LEU A 2 -36.13 2.03 -35.44
N VAL A 3 -36.35 1.74 -34.15
CA VAL A 3 -37.46 1.01 -33.46
C VAL A 3 -37.33 -0.53 -33.50
N GLY A 4 -37.33 -1.15 -32.31
CA GLY A 4 -37.70 -2.55 -31.99
C GLY A 4 -36.72 -3.65 -32.43
N ASP A 5 -36.45 -4.73 -31.69
CA ASP A 5 -37.13 -5.32 -30.54
C ASP A 5 -36.15 -6.16 -29.70
N ASP A 6 -36.44 -6.17 -28.39
CA ASP A 6 -35.95 -7.08 -27.37
C ASP A 6 -36.53 -8.47 -27.65
N ASP A 7 -35.70 -9.48 -27.91
CA ASP A 7 -36.12 -10.89 -27.86
C ASP A 7 -35.08 -11.70 -27.10
N SER A 8 -35.31 -11.74 -25.80
CA SER A 8 -34.83 -12.74 -24.88
C SER A 8 -35.50 -14.07 -25.20
N GLU A 9 -34.87 -14.95 -25.98
CA GLU A 9 -35.18 -16.38 -25.94
C GLU A 9 -34.05 -17.23 -26.54
N GLY A 10 -33.49 -18.12 -25.71
CA GLY A 10 -32.51 -19.11 -26.14
C GLY A 10 -33.14 -20.10 -27.11
N HIS A 11 -32.65 -20.11 -28.35
CA HIS A 11 -32.93 -21.18 -29.31
C HIS A 11 -31.67 -21.46 -30.16
N CYS A 12 -30.98 -22.57 -29.86
CA CYS A 12 -29.97 -23.13 -30.73
C CYS A 12 -30.65 -23.65 -32.01
N ARG A 13 -30.59 -22.87 -33.09
CA ARG A 13 -31.16 -23.24 -34.39
C ARG A 13 -30.25 -24.26 -35.10
N VAL A 14 -30.59 -25.54 -35.00
CA VAL A 14 -29.95 -26.63 -35.76
C VAL A 14 -30.31 -26.47 -37.25
N ARG A 15 -29.31 -26.17 -38.10
CA ARG A 15 -29.48 -26.20 -39.56
C ARG A 15 -29.24 -27.63 -40.07
N VAL A 16 -30.32 -28.30 -40.44
CA VAL A 16 -30.28 -29.57 -41.19
C VAL A 16 -30.05 -29.24 -42.67
N TRP A 17 -28.95 -29.71 -43.24
CA TRP A 17 -28.74 -29.73 -44.68
C TRP A 17 -29.20 -31.08 -45.23
N GLY A 18 -30.21 -31.07 -46.10
CA GLY A 18 -30.69 -32.24 -46.85
C GLY A 18 -29.86 -32.53 -48.11
N PRO A 19 -29.94 -33.75 -48.66
CA PRO A 19 -28.94 -34.31 -49.58
C PRO A 19 -29.26 -34.00 -51.05
N ARG A 20 -28.21 -33.82 -51.86
CA ARG A 20 -28.32 -33.83 -53.33
C ARG A 20 -27.07 -34.47 -53.95
N ASP A 21 -27.31 -35.64 -54.55
CA ASP A 21 -26.62 -36.36 -55.64
C ASP A 21 -25.08 -36.46 -55.62
N GLN A 22 -24.50 -37.63 -55.28
CA GLN A 22 -24.33 -38.86 -56.10
C GLN A 22 -23.01 -38.87 -56.89
N GLN A 23 -21.97 -39.51 -56.33
CA GLN A 23 -21.22 -40.54 -57.05
C GLN A 23 -20.40 -41.43 -56.10
N GLN A 24 -20.38 -42.72 -56.44
CA GLN A 24 -19.74 -43.82 -55.73
C GLN A 24 -18.25 -43.59 -55.50
N LEU A 25 -17.75 -44.02 -54.34
CA LEU A 25 -16.60 -44.92 -54.19
C LEU A 25 -16.56 -45.41 -52.74
N GLY A 26 -16.51 -46.72 -52.58
CA GLY A 26 -16.55 -47.37 -51.27
C GLY A 26 -15.41 -46.91 -50.37
N CYS A 27 -15.78 -46.38 -49.22
CA CYS A 27 -14.96 -46.42 -48.02
C CYS A 27 -15.93 -46.61 -46.87
N VAL A 28 -15.96 -47.82 -46.31
CA VAL A 28 -16.69 -48.11 -45.07
C VAL A 28 -16.22 -47.08 -44.04
N THR A 29 -17.12 -46.21 -43.62
CA THR A 29 -16.89 -45.17 -42.61
C THR A 29 -16.60 -45.82 -41.25
N LEU A 30 -15.35 -46.23 -41.06
CA LEU A 30 -14.81 -46.78 -39.81
C LEU A 30 -14.66 -45.73 -38.69
N SER A 31 -15.11 -44.49 -38.89
CA SER A 31 -14.99 -43.40 -37.90
C SER A 31 -16.25 -43.13 -37.07
N ALA A 32 -17.39 -43.76 -37.38
CA ALA A 32 -18.65 -43.52 -36.66
C ALA A 32 -18.91 -44.50 -35.49
N PHE A 33 -18.16 -45.59 -35.41
CA PHE A 33 -18.34 -46.61 -34.37
C PHE A 33 -17.93 -46.20 -32.94
N PRO A 34 -16.89 -45.36 -32.70
CA PRO A 34 -16.45 -45.06 -31.32
C PRO A 34 -17.35 -44.06 -30.58
N LEU A 35 -18.01 -43.12 -31.28
CA LEU A 35 -18.82 -42.07 -30.65
C LEU A 35 -20.14 -42.59 -30.08
N GLN A 36 -20.76 -43.58 -30.73
CA GLN A 36 -22.03 -44.13 -30.27
C GLN A 36 -21.87 -45.07 -29.07
N PHE A 37 -20.70 -45.69 -28.93
CA PHE A 37 -20.35 -46.53 -27.78
C PHE A 37 -20.08 -45.68 -26.52
N SER A 38 -19.34 -44.57 -26.66
CA SER A 38 -19.04 -43.65 -25.54
C SER A 38 -20.31 -42.99 -24.96
N ALA A 39 -21.22 -42.51 -25.82
CA ALA A 39 -22.47 -41.89 -25.37
C ALA A 39 -23.39 -42.87 -24.63
N PHE A 40 -23.46 -44.11 -25.10
CA PHE A 40 -24.27 -45.16 -24.44
C PHE A 40 -23.70 -45.53 -23.07
N VAL A 41 -22.38 -45.67 -22.94
CA VAL A 41 -21.71 -45.97 -21.66
C VAL A 41 -21.90 -44.83 -20.66
N CYS A 42 -21.83 -43.58 -21.12
CA CYS A 42 -22.01 -42.40 -20.25
C CYS A 42 -23.46 -42.29 -19.72
N LEU A 43 -24.46 -42.62 -20.56
CA LEU A 43 -25.86 -42.66 -20.12
C LEU A 43 -26.12 -43.83 -19.14
N TRP A 44 -25.52 -44.99 -19.39
CA TRP A 44 -25.59 -46.14 -18.48
C TRP A 44 -24.95 -45.82 -17.11
N PHE A 45 -23.85 -45.06 -17.10
CA PHE A 45 -23.22 -44.58 -15.87
C PHE A 45 -24.14 -43.68 -15.05
N GLN A 46 -24.75 -42.67 -15.68
CA GLN A 46 -25.62 -41.73 -14.98
C GLN A 46 -26.80 -42.43 -14.30
N ALA A 47 -27.27 -43.55 -14.84
CA ALA A 47 -28.34 -44.34 -14.23
C ALA A 47 -27.92 -45.10 -12.95
N HIS A 48 -26.61 -45.34 -12.75
CA HIS A 48 -26.07 -46.09 -11.62
C HIS A 48 -25.36 -45.22 -10.57
N LEU A 49 -25.34 -43.89 -10.76
CA LEU A 49 -24.83 -42.94 -9.78
C LEU A 49 -25.90 -42.60 -8.73
N PRO A 50 -25.57 -42.56 -7.43
CA PRO A 50 -24.27 -42.88 -6.81
C PRO A 50 -24.09 -44.40 -6.56
N PHE A 51 -22.86 -44.91 -6.75
CA PHE A 51 -22.58 -46.33 -6.54
C PHE A 51 -22.64 -46.75 -5.06
N ALA A 52 -23.41 -47.80 -4.76
CA ALA A 52 -23.44 -48.42 -3.44
C ALA A 52 -22.32 -49.46 -3.31
N VAL A 53 -21.17 -49.04 -2.77
CA VAL A 53 -19.96 -49.87 -2.66
C VAL A 53 -19.65 -50.31 -1.24
N ILE A 54 -19.12 -51.53 -1.12
CA ILE A 54 -18.63 -52.09 0.13
C ILE A 54 -17.16 -52.44 -0.09
N GLY A 55 -16.24 -51.84 0.68
CA GLY A 55 -14.82 -52.16 0.61
C GLY A 55 -14.41 -53.21 1.65
N SER A 56 -13.61 -54.20 1.23
CA SER A 56 -12.91 -55.13 2.13
C SER A 56 -11.52 -55.43 1.59
N THR A 57 -10.53 -55.47 2.48
CA THR A 57 -9.17 -55.97 2.20
C THR A 57 -9.01 -57.44 2.62
N GLU A 58 -9.96 -57.99 3.36
CA GLU A 58 -9.91 -59.35 3.90
C GLU A 58 -10.44 -60.36 2.87
N GLU A 59 -9.67 -61.43 2.65
CA GLU A 59 -10.04 -62.54 1.77
C GLU A 59 -10.53 -63.71 2.60
N LEU A 60 -11.78 -64.11 2.39
CA LEU A 60 -12.42 -65.23 3.06
C LEU A 60 -12.64 -66.37 2.07
N LYS A 61 -12.43 -67.61 2.53
CA LYS A 61 -12.73 -68.81 1.75
C LYS A 61 -14.23 -69.09 1.83
N ILE A 62 -14.99 -68.56 0.89
CA ILE A 62 -16.44 -68.85 0.78
C ILE A 62 -16.60 -69.96 -0.26
N GLY A 63 -16.82 -71.20 0.21
CA GLY A 63 -16.81 -72.39 -0.63
C GLY A 63 -15.39 -72.82 -1.04
N ASN A 64 -15.12 -72.90 -2.36
CA ASN A 64 -13.82 -73.33 -2.91
C ASN A 64 -12.95 -72.20 -3.47
N LYS A 65 -13.41 -70.94 -3.43
CA LYS A 65 -12.67 -69.78 -3.93
C LYS A 65 -12.37 -68.80 -2.81
N MET A 66 -11.18 -68.22 -2.84
CA MET A 66 -10.83 -67.07 -2.00
C MET A 66 -11.48 -65.83 -2.62
N MET A 67 -12.32 -65.14 -1.87
CA MET A 67 -13.00 -63.93 -2.32
C MET A 67 -12.93 -62.86 -1.24
N ARG A 68 -12.88 -61.59 -1.66
CA ARG A 68 -12.94 -60.46 -0.73
C ARG A 68 -14.35 -60.32 -0.17
N ALA A 69 -14.46 -60.37 1.15
CA ALA A 69 -15.76 -60.36 1.83
C ALA A 69 -15.65 -59.70 3.20
N ARG A 70 -16.79 -59.29 3.77
CA ARG A 70 -16.91 -58.82 5.15
C ARG A 70 -17.80 -59.76 5.93
N GLN A 71 -17.30 -60.28 7.04
CA GLN A 71 -18.08 -61.15 7.90
C GLN A 71 -18.73 -60.34 9.03
N TYR A 72 -20.02 -60.55 9.20
CA TYR A 72 -20.82 -60.04 10.31
C TYR A 72 -21.47 -61.21 11.06
N PRO A 73 -21.90 -61.01 12.31
CA PRO A 73 -22.60 -62.05 13.07
C PRO A 73 -23.87 -62.57 12.40
N TRP A 74 -24.52 -61.76 11.56
CA TRP A 74 -25.75 -62.09 10.82
C TRP A 74 -25.51 -62.58 9.39
N GLY A 75 -24.27 -62.63 8.91
CA GLY A 75 -23.98 -63.08 7.54
C GLY A 75 -22.66 -62.56 6.99
N THR A 76 -22.30 -63.07 5.82
CA THR A 76 -21.08 -62.66 5.11
C THR A 76 -21.44 -61.94 3.83
N VAL A 77 -20.94 -60.73 3.64
CA VAL A 77 -21.20 -59.90 2.47
C VAL A 77 -20.02 -60.01 1.51
N GLN A 78 -20.28 -60.49 0.30
CA GLN A 78 -19.28 -60.63 -0.75
C GLN A 78 -19.12 -59.30 -1.50
N VAL A 79 -17.88 -58.81 -1.60
CA VAL A 79 -17.57 -57.53 -2.26
C VAL A 79 -17.61 -57.65 -3.80
N GLU A 80 -17.33 -58.83 -4.35
CA GLU A 80 -17.33 -59.03 -5.81
C GLU A 80 -18.66 -59.50 -6.39
N ASN A 81 -19.69 -59.63 -5.54
CA ASN A 81 -21.01 -60.08 -5.96
C ASN A 81 -21.91 -58.89 -6.27
N GLU A 82 -22.37 -58.79 -7.53
CA GLU A 82 -23.23 -57.70 -8.03
C GLU A 82 -24.59 -57.61 -7.32
N ALA A 83 -25.06 -58.70 -6.70
CA ALA A 83 -26.30 -58.67 -5.91
C ALA A 83 -26.13 -57.98 -4.54
N HIS A 84 -24.90 -57.90 -4.04
CA HIS A 84 -24.60 -57.32 -2.73
C HIS A 84 -24.05 -55.89 -2.81
N CYS A 85 -23.26 -55.57 -3.84
CA CYS A 85 -22.77 -54.21 -4.05
C CYS A 85 -22.38 -53.94 -5.50
N ASP A 86 -22.33 -52.66 -5.87
CA ASP A 86 -21.97 -52.20 -7.22
C ASP A 86 -20.45 -52.05 -7.42
N PHE A 87 -19.63 -52.72 -6.61
CA PHE A 87 -18.16 -52.61 -6.71
C PHE A 87 -17.63 -53.06 -8.07
N VAL A 88 -18.22 -54.11 -8.66
CA VAL A 88 -17.85 -54.60 -9.99
C VAL A 88 -18.12 -53.54 -11.05
N LYS A 89 -19.30 -52.89 -11.01
CA LYS A 89 -19.70 -51.81 -11.93
C LYS A 89 -18.79 -50.59 -11.80
N LEU A 90 -18.45 -50.19 -10.56
CA LEU A 90 -17.51 -49.11 -10.30
C LEU A 90 -16.12 -49.41 -10.88
N ARG A 91 -15.59 -50.61 -10.64
CA ARG A 91 -14.25 -51.02 -11.10
C ARG A 91 -14.17 -51.05 -12.61
N GLU A 92 -15.15 -51.66 -13.28
CA GLU A 92 -15.17 -51.74 -14.74
C GLU A 92 -15.26 -50.36 -15.37
N MET A 93 -16.08 -49.48 -14.79
CA MET A 93 -16.17 -48.11 -15.25
C MET A 93 -14.87 -47.35 -15.09
N LEU A 94 -14.33 -47.30 -13.87
CA LEU A 94 -13.16 -46.48 -13.57
C LEU A 94 -11.97 -46.95 -14.38
N ILE A 95 -11.72 -48.26 -14.46
CA ILE A 95 -10.45 -48.81 -14.96
C ILE A 95 -10.52 -49.19 -16.44
N ARG A 96 -11.63 -49.76 -16.92
CA ARG A 96 -11.69 -50.30 -18.30
C ARG A 96 -12.13 -49.27 -19.33
N VAL A 97 -13.10 -48.42 -19.00
CA VAL A 97 -13.74 -47.56 -20.02
C VAL A 97 -13.44 -46.08 -19.81
N ASN A 98 -13.45 -45.59 -18.57
CA ASN A 98 -13.43 -44.16 -18.30
C ASN A 98 -12.04 -43.60 -17.93
N MET A 99 -10.99 -44.41 -17.80
CA MET A 99 -9.65 -43.91 -17.42
C MET A 99 -9.12 -42.84 -18.38
N GLU A 100 -9.22 -43.11 -19.68
CA GLU A 100 -8.71 -42.22 -20.72
C GLU A 100 -9.53 -40.93 -20.77
N ASP A 101 -10.86 -41.05 -20.77
CA ASP A 101 -11.80 -39.92 -20.74
C ASP A 101 -11.64 -39.06 -19.48
N LEU A 102 -11.43 -39.66 -18.30
CA LEU A 102 -11.15 -38.91 -17.07
C LEU A 102 -9.82 -38.15 -17.16
N ARG A 103 -8.80 -38.75 -17.76
CA ARG A 103 -7.51 -38.09 -18.00
C ARG A 103 -7.68 -36.93 -18.98
N GLU A 104 -8.39 -37.15 -20.08
CA GLU A 104 -8.64 -36.14 -21.10
C GLU A 104 -9.49 -34.99 -20.56
N GLN A 105 -10.56 -35.24 -19.81
CA GLN A 105 -11.35 -34.19 -19.16
C GLN A 105 -10.53 -33.40 -18.15
N THR A 106 -9.66 -34.07 -17.39
CA THR A 106 -8.75 -33.40 -16.46
C THR A 106 -7.79 -32.49 -17.20
N HIS A 107 -7.25 -32.92 -18.35
CA HIS A 107 -6.35 -32.10 -19.14
C HIS A 107 -7.06 -30.94 -19.85
N THR A 108 -8.07 -31.24 -20.65
CA THR A 108 -8.76 -30.29 -21.54
C THR A 108 -9.65 -29.30 -20.80
N ARG A 109 -10.20 -29.69 -19.65
CA ARG A 109 -11.10 -28.83 -18.87
C ARG A 109 -10.45 -28.34 -17.59
N HIS A 110 -10.08 -29.24 -16.69
CA HIS A 110 -9.66 -28.83 -15.34
C HIS A 110 -8.30 -28.13 -15.33
N TYR A 111 -7.32 -28.69 -16.06
CA TYR A 111 -6.00 -28.10 -16.17
C TYR A 111 -6.02 -26.82 -17.01
N GLU A 112 -6.72 -26.79 -18.15
CA GLU A 112 -6.83 -25.56 -18.96
C GLU A 112 -7.53 -24.42 -18.22
N LEU A 113 -8.56 -24.71 -17.42
CA LEU A 113 -9.19 -23.70 -16.57
C LEU A 113 -8.20 -23.16 -15.53
N TYR A 114 -7.49 -24.06 -14.82
CA TYR A 114 -6.46 -23.65 -13.86
C TYR A 114 -5.35 -22.84 -14.52
N ARG A 115 -4.88 -23.28 -15.70
CA ARG A 115 -3.85 -22.62 -16.50
C ARG A 115 -4.27 -21.22 -16.90
N ARG A 116 -5.51 -21.04 -17.39
CA ARG A 116 -6.05 -19.73 -17.73
C ARG A 116 -6.12 -18.82 -16.50
N CYS A 117 -6.71 -19.29 -15.40
CA CYS A 117 -6.80 -18.50 -14.18
C CYS A 117 -5.41 -18.09 -13.65
N LYS A 118 -4.43 -18.99 -13.71
CA LYS A 118 -3.06 -18.67 -13.29
C LYS A 118 -2.34 -17.70 -14.20
N LEU A 119 -2.55 -17.80 -15.51
CA LEU A 119 -2.01 -16.86 -16.47
C LEU A 119 -2.64 -15.47 -16.29
N GLU A 120 -3.95 -15.40 -16.07
CA GLU A 120 -4.64 -14.14 -15.77
C GLU A 120 -4.14 -13.49 -14.47
N GLU A 121 -3.90 -14.29 -13.41
CA GLU A 121 -3.30 -13.82 -12.15
C GLU A 121 -1.89 -13.24 -12.36
N MET A 122 -1.14 -13.80 -13.31
CA MET A 122 0.19 -13.29 -13.71
C MET A 122 0.12 -12.09 -14.66
N GLY A 123 -1.08 -11.66 -15.08
CA GLY A 123 -1.31 -10.49 -15.94
C GLY A 123 -1.47 -10.79 -17.42
N PHE A 124 -1.61 -12.06 -17.82
CA PHE A 124 -1.90 -12.46 -19.19
C PHE A 124 -3.42 -12.49 -19.41
N LYS A 125 -4.00 -11.41 -19.93
CA LYS A 125 -5.42 -11.36 -20.30
C LYS A 125 -5.59 -11.48 -21.81
N ASP A 126 -6.22 -12.57 -22.25
CA ASP A 126 -6.72 -12.73 -23.63
C ASP A 126 -8.01 -11.92 -23.79
N THR A 127 -7.87 -10.62 -23.97
CA THR A 127 -8.98 -9.74 -24.40
C THR A 127 -8.47 -8.86 -25.53
N ASP A 128 -8.45 -9.39 -26.76
CA ASP A 128 -8.92 -8.65 -27.94
C ASP A 128 -8.89 -9.53 -29.20
N PRO A 129 -10.03 -9.72 -29.91
CA PRO A 129 -10.10 -10.50 -31.15
C PRO A 129 -9.43 -9.84 -32.37
N ASP A 130 -8.85 -8.65 -32.22
CA ASP A 130 -8.16 -7.92 -33.29
C ASP A 130 -6.66 -7.66 -33.00
N SER A 131 -6.10 -8.28 -31.95
CA SER A 131 -4.69 -8.12 -31.60
C SER A 131 -3.83 -9.25 -32.20
N LYS A 132 -2.78 -8.86 -32.91
CA LYS A 132 -1.64 -9.72 -33.32
C LYS A 132 -1.22 -10.66 -32.16
N PRO A 133 -0.62 -11.83 -32.45
CA PRO A 133 -0.27 -12.81 -31.42
C PRO A 133 0.40 -12.13 -30.23
N PHE A 134 -0.31 -12.18 -29.09
CA PHE A 134 0.05 -11.57 -27.81
C PHE A 134 1.53 -11.81 -27.51
N SER A 135 2.35 -10.76 -27.63
CA SER A 135 3.80 -10.90 -27.49
C SER A 135 4.15 -10.87 -26.01
N LEU A 136 4.70 -11.99 -25.51
CA LEU A 136 5.28 -12.13 -24.17
C LEU A 136 6.17 -10.92 -23.80
N GLN A 137 6.82 -10.32 -24.80
CA GLN A 137 7.71 -9.19 -24.63
C GLN A 137 6.99 -7.88 -24.24
N GLU A 138 5.76 -7.67 -24.71
CA GLU A 138 5.02 -6.43 -24.46
C GLU A 138 4.53 -6.35 -22.99
N THR A 139 4.22 -7.49 -22.36
CA THR A 139 3.92 -7.56 -20.92
C THR A 139 5.16 -7.35 -20.06
N TYR A 140 6.33 -7.86 -20.46
CA TYR A 140 7.60 -7.53 -19.80
C TYR A 140 7.95 -6.04 -19.95
N GLU A 141 7.71 -5.46 -21.13
CA GLU A 141 7.94 -4.04 -21.40
C GLU A 141 6.95 -3.16 -20.62
N ALA A 142 5.68 -3.55 -20.51
CA ALA A 142 4.68 -2.87 -19.69
C ALA A 142 5.05 -2.90 -18.21
N LYS A 143 5.40 -4.07 -17.65
CA LYS A 143 5.87 -4.17 -16.25
C LYS A 143 7.15 -3.37 -16.01
N ARG A 144 8.07 -3.33 -16.98
CA ARG A 144 9.29 -2.51 -16.89
C ARG A 144 8.95 -1.02 -16.89
N ASN A 145 8.02 -0.59 -17.74
CA ASN A 145 7.58 0.80 -17.82
C ASN A 145 6.82 1.23 -16.57
N GLU A 146 5.99 0.37 -16.00
CA GLU A 146 5.30 0.61 -14.73
C GLU A 146 6.31 0.81 -13.59
N PHE A 147 7.31 -0.07 -13.49
CA PHE A 147 8.38 0.06 -12.50
C PHE A 147 9.19 1.35 -12.67
N LEU A 148 9.54 1.70 -13.92
CA LEU A 148 10.23 2.96 -14.23
C LEU A 148 9.39 4.18 -13.85
N GLY A 149 8.08 4.15 -14.13
CA GLY A 149 7.14 5.22 -13.78
C GLY A 149 7.00 5.38 -12.26
N GLU A 150 6.91 4.28 -11.52
CA GLU A 150 6.89 4.33 -10.04
C GLU A 150 8.18 4.90 -9.47
N LEU A 151 9.33 4.56 -10.05
CA LEU A 151 10.63 5.08 -9.62
C LEU A 151 10.71 6.59 -9.81
N GLN A 152 10.29 7.09 -10.99
CA GLN A 152 10.23 8.51 -11.29
C GLN A 152 9.26 9.25 -10.38
N LYS A 153 8.10 8.65 -10.08
CA LYS A 153 7.13 9.25 -9.16
C LYS A 153 7.70 9.40 -7.75
N LYS A 154 8.38 8.37 -7.24
CA LYS A 154 9.08 8.43 -5.94
C LYS A 154 10.20 9.46 -5.93
N GLU A 155 10.95 9.57 -7.03
CA GLU A 155 11.99 10.60 -7.18
C GLU A 155 11.39 12.01 -7.15
N GLU A 156 10.30 12.25 -7.88
CA GLU A 156 9.61 13.52 -7.90
C GLU A 156 8.98 13.85 -6.54
N GLU A 157 8.39 12.88 -5.85
CA GLU A 157 7.90 13.05 -4.47
C GLU A 157 9.03 13.45 -3.52
N MET A 158 10.20 12.80 -3.61
CA MET A 158 11.38 13.18 -2.82
C MET A 158 11.87 14.60 -3.15
N ARG A 159 11.88 14.96 -4.43
CA ARG A 159 12.26 16.29 -4.90
C ARG A 159 11.30 17.36 -4.40
N GLN A 160 9.99 17.11 -4.48
CA GLN A 160 8.96 18.02 -3.99
C GLN A 160 9.04 18.19 -2.47
N MET A 161 9.23 17.09 -1.73
CA MET A 161 9.49 17.12 -0.29
C MET A 161 10.69 17.99 0.07
N PHE A 162 11.80 17.87 -0.67
CA PHE A 162 12.98 18.70 -0.47
C PHE A 162 12.69 20.18 -0.72
N VAL A 163 12.07 20.51 -1.86
CA VAL A 163 11.73 21.90 -2.20
C VAL A 163 10.79 22.52 -1.16
N GLN A 164 9.79 21.76 -0.71
CA GLN A 164 8.86 22.19 0.33
C GLN A 164 9.58 22.46 1.66
N ARG A 165 10.45 21.53 2.10
CA ARG A 165 11.27 21.70 3.31
C ARG A 165 12.20 22.92 3.22
N VAL A 166 12.82 23.14 2.06
CA VAL A 166 13.69 24.30 1.82
C VAL A 166 12.87 25.59 1.93
N LYS A 167 11.70 25.65 1.29
CA LYS A 167 10.81 26.81 1.33
C LYS A 167 10.31 27.12 2.73
N GLU A 168 9.95 26.10 3.51
CA GLU A 168 9.55 26.26 4.92
C GLU A 168 10.71 26.80 5.76
N LYS A 169 11.91 26.24 5.60
CA LYS A 169 13.11 26.70 6.33
C LYS A 169 13.53 28.11 5.96
N GLU A 170 13.41 28.48 4.69
CA GLU A 170 13.67 29.85 4.22
C GLU A 170 12.65 30.83 4.82
N ALA A 171 11.37 30.45 4.91
CA ALA A 171 10.34 31.26 5.53
C ALA A 171 10.57 31.44 7.04
N GLU A 172 10.92 30.37 7.76
CA GLU A 172 11.30 30.43 9.18
C GLU A 172 12.48 31.39 9.42
N LEU A 173 13.54 31.27 8.60
CA LEU A 173 14.70 32.16 8.68
C LEU A 173 14.32 33.62 8.44
N LYS A 174 13.48 33.88 7.43
CA LYS A 174 13.02 35.23 7.11
C LYS A 174 12.19 35.86 8.24
N GLU A 175 11.36 35.07 8.92
CA GLU A 175 10.60 35.54 10.08
C GLU A 175 11.52 35.83 11.28
N ALA A 176 12.49 34.95 11.55
CA ALA A 176 13.48 35.16 12.60
C ALA A 176 14.36 36.40 12.34
N GLU A 177 14.76 36.65 11.09
CA GLU A 177 15.48 37.87 10.69
C GLU A 177 14.65 39.12 10.94
N LYS A 178 13.36 39.09 10.56
CA LYS A 178 12.44 40.20 10.79
C LYS A 178 12.27 40.48 12.29
N GLU A 179 12.06 39.45 13.11
CA GLU A 179 11.97 39.62 14.56
C GLU A 179 13.25 40.21 15.16
N LEU A 180 14.42 39.74 14.70
CA LEU A 180 15.70 40.26 15.18
C LEU A 180 15.87 41.72 14.82
N HIS A 181 15.45 42.12 13.62
CA HIS A 181 15.47 43.51 13.18
C HIS A 181 14.56 44.39 14.05
N GLU A 182 13.34 43.94 14.31
CA GLU A 182 12.42 44.66 15.20
C GLU A 182 12.94 44.75 16.64
N LYS A 183 13.56 43.68 17.17
CA LYS A 183 14.20 43.68 18.49
C LYS A 183 15.34 44.70 18.54
N PHE A 184 16.17 44.75 17.50
CA PHE A 184 17.25 45.72 17.38
C PHE A 184 16.74 47.16 17.37
N ASP A 185 15.72 47.47 16.57
CA ASP A 185 15.11 48.80 16.51
C ASP A 185 14.50 49.23 17.85
N ARG A 186 13.81 48.31 18.54
CA ARG A 186 13.28 48.56 19.89
C ARG A 186 14.40 48.89 20.87
N LEU A 187 15.47 48.10 20.90
CA LEU A 187 16.62 48.34 21.78
C LEU A 187 17.30 49.68 21.46
N LYS A 188 17.48 49.99 20.17
CA LYS A 188 18.09 51.24 19.72
C LYS A 188 17.29 52.46 20.17
N LYS A 189 15.95 52.39 20.10
CA LYS A 189 15.05 53.45 20.58
C LYS A 189 15.12 53.61 22.10
N LEU A 190 15.05 52.51 22.85
CA LEU A 190 15.20 52.54 24.31
C LEU A 190 16.53 53.16 24.73
N HIS A 191 17.62 52.76 24.07
CA HIS A 191 18.94 53.31 24.36
C HIS A 191 19.03 54.80 24.03
N GLN A 192 18.42 55.27 22.95
CA GLN A 192 18.33 56.72 22.64
C GLN A 192 17.51 57.47 23.70
N ASP A 193 16.37 56.94 24.11
CA ASP A 193 15.50 57.56 25.13
C ASP A 193 16.19 57.61 26.50
N GLU A 194 16.90 56.55 26.90
CA GLU A 194 17.71 56.53 28.13
C GLU A 194 18.88 57.51 28.06
N LYS A 195 19.60 57.56 26.93
CA LYS A 195 20.68 58.54 26.74
C LYS A 195 20.16 59.96 26.86
N LYS A 196 19.03 60.28 26.23
CA LYS A 196 18.38 61.60 26.34
C LYS A 196 17.97 61.91 27.78
N LYS A 197 17.35 60.96 28.49
CA LYS A 197 17.02 61.12 29.92
C LYS A 197 18.25 61.38 30.79
N LEU A 198 19.37 60.72 30.51
CA LEU A 198 20.62 60.94 31.24
C LEU A 198 21.22 62.31 30.92
N GLU A 199 21.16 62.77 29.66
CA GLU A 199 21.59 64.11 29.26
C GLU A 199 20.74 65.20 29.92
N ASP A 200 19.41 65.04 29.95
CA ASP A 200 18.49 65.97 30.62
C ASP A 200 18.77 66.04 32.13
N LYS A 201 18.96 64.88 32.79
CA LYS A 201 19.35 64.83 34.21
C LYS A 201 20.69 65.48 34.47
N LYS A 202 21.70 65.21 33.64
CA LYS A 202 23.02 65.84 33.75
C LYS A 202 22.90 67.36 33.66
N LYS A 203 22.13 67.87 32.69
CA LYS A 203 21.91 69.30 32.52
C LYS A 203 21.22 69.93 33.74
N SER A 204 20.19 69.28 34.27
CA SER A 204 19.52 69.77 35.49
C SER A 204 20.46 69.83 36.71
N LEU A 205 21.33 68.83 36.88
CA LEU A 205 22.32 68.82 37.96
C LEU A 205 23.39 69.90 37.74
N ASP A 206 23.86 70.11 36.52
CA ASP A 206 24.79 71.19 36.18
C ASP A 206 24.16 72.57 36.47
N ASP A 207 22.88 72.77 36.15
CA ASP A 207 22.12 73.98 36.46
C ASP A 207 21.97 74.19 37.99
N GLU A 208 21.65 73.13 38.74
CA GLU A 208 21.59 73.17 40.21
C GLU A 208 22.95 73.50 40.85
N VAL A 209 24.03 72.87 40.37
CA VAL A 209 25.40 73.14 40.81
C VAL A 209 25.79 74.59 40.53
N ASN A 210 25.44 75.12 39.35
CA ASN A 210 25.72 76.51 39.00
C ASN A 210 24.91 77.49 39.87
N ALA A 211 23.64 77.21 40.12
CA ALA A 211 22.80 77.99 41.04
C ALA A 211 23.32 77.93 42.49
N PHE A 212 23.83 76.78 42.93
CA PHE A 212 24.48 76.64 44.24
C PHE A 212 25.78 77.45 44.31
N LYS A 213 26.63 77.39 43.27
CA LYS A 213 27.84 78.22 43.18
C LYS A 213 27.51 79.71 43.23
N GLN A 214 26.52 80.18 42.47
CA GLN A 214 26.06 81.58 42.49
C GLN A 214 25.56 82.00 43.88
N ARG A 215 24.75 81.16 44.55
CA ARG A 215 24.30 81.42 45.93
C ARG A 215 25.47 81.46 46.91
N LYS A 216 26.45 80.57 46.76
CA LYS A 216 27.65 80.55 47.58
C LYS A 216 28.47 81.83 47.41
N THR A 217 28.76 82.26 46.18
CA THR A 217 29.49 83.52 45.95
C THR A 217 28.72 84.73 46.46
N ALA A 218 27.39 84.79 46.31
CA ALA A 218 26.58 85.86 46.88
C ALA A 218 26.63 85.88 48.43
N ALA A 219 26.59 84.72 49.08
CA ALA A 219 26.72 84.60 50.53
C ALA A 219 28.13 84.96 51.03
N GLU A 220 29.19 84.53 50.35
CA GLU A 220 30.58 84.91 50.66
C GLU A 220 30.80 86.43 50.49
N LEU A 221 30.18 87.06 49.48
CA LEU A 221 30.22 88.51 49.30
C LEU A 221 29.54 89.26 50.46
N LEU A 222 28.43 88.73 50.98
CA LEU A 222 27.76 89.27 52.17
C LEU A 222 28.56 89.02 53.46
N GLN A 223 29.25 87.88 53.57
CA GLN A 223 30.04 87.51 54.76
C GLN A 223 31.39 88.25 54.84
N SER A 224 31.97 88.63 53.69
CA SER A 224 33.18 89.48 53.64
C SER A 224 32.91 90.93 54.03
N GLN A 225 31.66 91.41 54.01
CA GLN A 225 31.28 92.66 54.67
C GLN A 225 31.09 92.51 56.20
N GLY A 226 30.97 91.29 56.72
CA GLY A 226 30.73 91.01 58.15
C GLY A 226 31.96 90.60 58.97
N SER A 227 33.13 90.43 58.37
CA SER A 227 34.32 89.85 59.04
C SER A 227 35.48 90.84 59.16
N GLN A 228 35.26 91.94 59.90
CA GLN A 228 36.29 92.60 60.71
C GLN A 228 36.07 92.26 62.19
N ALA A 229 36.29 91.00 62.61
CA ALA A 229 36.54 90.64 64.02
C ALA A 229 36.88 89.15 64.19
N GLY A 230 38.13 88.83 64.57
CA GLY A 230 38.43 87.75 65.52
C GLY A 230 38.93 86.37 65.02
N GLY A 231 40.26 86.20 64.94
CA GLY A 231 41.04 85.26 65.79
C GLY A 231 40.97 83.72 65.66
N SER A 232 42.07 83.15 65.15
CA SER A 232 42.73 81.82 65.33
C SER A 232 42.16 80.74 66.28
N GLN A 233 42.22 79.46 65.87
CA GLN A 233 43.19 78.45 66.37
C GLN A 233 43.09 77.07 65.65
N THR A 234 44.16 76.29 65.81
CA THR A 234 44.63 75.10 65.10
C THR A 234 43.92 73.78 65.46
N LEU A 235 44.01 72.73 64.61
CA LEU A 235 44.35 71.35 65.02
C LEU A 235 44.65 70.44 63.79
N LYS A 236 45.76 69.69 63.87
CA LYS A 236 46.19 68.61 62.95
C LYS A 236 45.43 67.30 63.24
N ARG A 237 45.12 66.49 62.22
CA ARG A 237 45.17 65.01 62.33
C ARG A 237 45.35 64.33 60.96
N ASP A 238 46.17 63.29 60.99
CA ASP A 238 46.83 62.54 59.92
C ASP A 238 45.95 61.65 59.00
N LYS A 239 46.43 61.51 57.75
CA LYS A 239 46.77 60.28 57.00
C LYS A 239 45.86 59.04 57.17
N GLU A 240 45.25 58.56 56.07
CA GLU A 240 45.68 57.33 55.38
C GLU A 240 44.93 57.06 54.06
N LYS A 241 45.66 56.42 53.15
CA LYS A 241 45.27 56.00 51.80
C LYS A 241 44.54 54.66 51.86
N LYS A 242 43.63 54.39 50.91
CA LYS A 242 43.74 53.22 50.01
C LYS A 242 42.83 53.35 48.79
N ASN A 243 43.39 52.87 47.70
CA ASN A 243 42.97 52.95 46.31
C ASN A 243 42.51 51.54 45.85
N LEU A 244 41.76 51.49 44.75
CA LEU A 244 41.51 50.33 43.84
C LEU A 244 40.67 49.16 44.38
N GLY A 245 39.85 48.44 43.60
CA GLY A 245 39.58 48.36 42.16
C GLY A 245 38.38 47.41 41.97
N PHE A 246 37.53 47.61 40.97
CA PHE A 246 37.57 46.87 39.69
C PHE A 246 37.68 45.33 39.85
N LEU A 247 36.53 44.65 39.86
CA LEU A 247 36.14 43.62 38.88
C LEU A 247 34.64 43.32 39.03
#